data_AF-A0A2E5EGN8-F1
#
_entry.id   AF-A0A2E5EGN8-F1
#
_cell.length_a   1.000
_cell.length_b   1.000
_cell.length_c   1.000
_cell.angle_alpha   90.00
_cell.angle_beta   90.00
_cell.angle_gamma   90.00
#
_symmetry.space_group_name_H-M   'P 1'
#
loop_
_entity.id
_entity.type
_entity.pdbx_description
1 polymer ?
#
loop_
_entity_poly.entity_id
_entity_poly.type
_entity_poly.pdbx_seq_one_letter_code
_entity_poly.pdbx_strand_id
1 'polypeptide(L)'
;MTLEEIQRWLDRRIRSESRNQFGLALLGGASGVSVTLLTTALGTCAISLAAHQIAEIGRAFRDWQISFETTPQNIAFIGVAFLALQLAGLRSRNADYIFYLPQADWRSNESAFQIIAALWYILLDLVYAGPRLILFSRERWRLRKEYRFLNQLVCSRVLYVLHCRRKRVPFTELKRLVPEFTEDNSLSPMLLIRGVMHLQSDPPGLGLNSELGKQLGSAPAMPDFDFGPHEPTPSDSTEPRADRKPNEWRDTGSRSSPSSPSFRCTGCRRKFRLRNLRAGVVFNCPLCDQEFETLADSQGRIRVQQRSEYYDPTADIELSGELTNAYLTLGLPPNSSPDEVKKAYRRLMKEFHPDMAANLSEHEREEFGERSKEINQAYADIIGK
;
A
#
# COMPACT_ATOMS: atom_id res chain seq x y z
N MET A 1 8.69 -31.56 8.84
CA MET A 1 9.82 -31.70 7.91
C MET A 1 11.12 -31.59 8.67
N THR A 2 12.14 -32.40 8.35
CA THR A 2 13.50 -32.28 8.90
C THR A 2 14.24 -31.08 8.29
N LEU A 3 15.37 -30.66 8.86
CA LEU A 3 16.18 -29.55 8.33
C LEU A 3 16.61 -29.79 6.88
N GLU A 4 17.03 -31.00 6.54
CA GLU A 4 17.41 -31.38 5.17
C GLU A 4 16.24 -31.35 4.18
N GLU A 5 15.04 -31.69 4.66
CA GLU A 5 13.81 -31.58 3.86
C GLU A 5 13.45 -30.12 3.59
N ILE A 6 13.57 -29.25 4.61
CA ILE A 6 13.36 -27.80 4.45
C ILE A 6 14.41 -27.22 3.49
N GLN A 7 15.67 -27.65 3.57
CA GLN A 7 16.72 -27.18 2.67
C GLN A 7 16.44 -27.58 1.21
N ARG A 8 16.05 -28.84 0.95
CA ARG A 8 15.66 -29.31 -0.38
C ARG A 8 14.37 -28.66 -0.88
N TRP A 9 13.43 -28.39 0.01
CA TRP A 9 12.21 -27.67 -0.30
C TRP A 9 12.51 -26.21 -0.70
N LEU A 10 13.36 -25.54 0.08
CA LEU A 10 13.76 -24.14 -0.15
C LEU A 10 14.51 -24.01 -1.48
N ASP A 11 15.42 -24.93 -1.80
CA ASP A 11 16.12 -24.98 -3.08
C ASP A 11 15.15 -25.06 -4.26
N ARG A 12 14.24 -26.06 -4.23
CA ARG A 12 13.23 -26.23 -5.29
C ARG A 12 12.36 -24.98 -5.43
N ARG A 13 11.99 -24.36 -4.31
CA ARG A 13 11.17 -23.15 -4.32
C ARG A 13 11.92 -21.95 -4.89
N ILE A 14 13.16 -21.70 -4.48
CA ILE A 14 14.00 -20.61 -5.02
C ILE A 14 14.20 -20.81 -6.52
N ARG A 15 14.50 -22.04 -6.98
CA ARG A 15 14.65 -22.34 -8.40
C ARG A 15 13.36 -22.10 -9.18
N SER A 16 12.21 -22.52 -8.64
CA SER A 16 10.92 -22.27 -9.28
C SER A 16 10.56 -20.79 -9.32
N GLU A 17 10.72 -20.07 -8.20
CA GLU A 17 10.40 -18.64 -8.11
C GLU A 17 11.34 -17.83 -9.01
N SER A 18 12.65 -18.12 -9.01
CA SER A 18 13.62 -17.49 -9.90
C SER A 18 13.29 -17.68 -11.38
N ARG A 19 12.79 -18.87 -11.76
CA ARG A 19 12.30 -19.13 -13.13
C ARG A 19 11.03 -18.32 -13.45
N ASN A 20 10.08 -18.24 -12.52
CA ASN A 20 8.86 -17.46 -12.69
C ASN A 20 9.15 -15.96 -12.82
N GLN A 21 10.00 -15.42 -11.93
CA GLN A 21 10.43 -14.01 -11.96
C GLN A 21 11.17 -13.70 -13.26
N PHE A 22 12.01 -14.62 -13.76
CA PHE A 22 12.65 -14.48 -15.07
C PHE A 22 11.65 -14.44 -16.23
N GLY A 23 10.68 -15.37 -16.24
CA GLY A 23 9.63 -15.39 -17.26
C GLY A 23 8.81 -14.09 -17.27
N LEU A 24 8.39 -13.62 -16.10
CA LEU A 24 7.66 -12.36 -15.95
C LEU A 24 8.49 -11.15 -16.39
N ALA A 25 9.79 -11.11 -16.06
CA ALA A 25 10.66 -10.03 -16.49
C ALA A 25 10.82 -10.01 -18.01
N LEU A 26 11.01 -11.17 -18.65
CA LEU A 26 11.21 -11.25 -20.10
C LEU A 26 9.94 -10.90 -20.87
N LEU A 27 8.80 -11.45 -20.44
CA LEU A 27 7.50 -11.14 -21.04
C LEU A 27 7.10 -9.68 -20.82
N GLY A 28 7.23 -9.17 -19.60
CA GLY A 28 6.93 -7.77 -19.27
C GLY A 28 7.85 -6.77 -19.97
N GLY A 29 9.13 -7.13 -20.14
CA GLY A 29 10.10 -6.30 -20.86
C GLY A 29 9.78 -6.25 -22.36
N ALA A 30 9.53 -7.40 -22.98
CA ALA A 30 9.18 -7.47 -24.39
C ALA A 30 7.85 -6.77 -24.68
N SER A 31 6.80 -7.05 -23.90
CA SER A 31 5.50 -6.40 -24.06
C SER A 31 5.58 -4.91 -23.77
N GLY A 32 6.34 -4.49 -22.75
CA GLY A 32 6.55 -3.09 -22.42
C GLY A 32 7.21 -2.31 -23.55
N VAL A 33 8.27 -2.85 -24.15
CA VAL A 33 8.92 -2.24 -25.33
C VAL A 33 7.96 -2.18 -26.51
N SER A 34 7.25 -3.26 -26.82
CA SER A 34 6.28 -3.29 -27.93
C SER A 34 5.15 -2.26 -27.75
N VAL A 35 4.56 -2.16 -26.56
CA VAL A 35 3.50 -1.18 -26.26
C VAL A 35 4.04 0.24 -26.31
N THR A 36 5.25 0.49 -25.81
CA THR A 36 5.89 1.83 -25.89
C THR A 36 6.12 2.24 -27.33
N LEU A 37 6.63 1.34 -28.18
CA LEU A 37 6.83 1.61 -29.61
C LEU A 37 5.50 1.84 -30.33
N LEU A 38 4.48 1.02 -30.04
CA LEU A 38 3.17 1.16 -30.66
C LEU A 38 2.50 2.47 -30.28
N THR A 39 2.45 2.81 -29.00
CA THR A 39 1.87 4.07 -28.52
C THR A 39 2.65 5.27 -29.04
N THR A 40 3.98 5.17 -29.15
CA THR A 40 4.81 6.22 -29.76
C THR A 40 4.48 6.42 -31.23
N ALA A 41 4.36 5.34 -32.00
CA ALA A 41 4.01 5.41 -33.41
C ALA A 41 2.60 6.01 -33.62
N LEU A 42 1.61 5.56 -32.85
CA LEU A 42 0.24 6.07 -32.89
C LEU A 42 0.17 7.54 -32.48
N GLY A 43 0.84 7.93 -31.39
CA GLY A 43 0.93 9.31 -30.94
C GLY A 43 1.59 10.23 -31.96
N THR A 44 2.69 9.78 -32.58
CA THR A 44 3.38 10.52 -33.65
C THR A 44 2.48 10.74 -34.85
N CYS A 45 1.75 9.70 -35.27
CA CYS A 45 0.80 9.79 -36.38
C CYS A 45 -0.34 10.76 -36.06
N ALA A 46 -0.94 10.66 -34.87
CA ALA A 46 -2.02 11.54 -34.44
C ALA A 46 -1.58 13.01 -34.37
N ILE A 47 -0.40 13.29 -33.80
CA ILE A 47 0.15 14.66 -33.71
C ILE A 47 0.44 15.21 -35.12
N SER A 48 1.01 14.40 -36.00
CA SER A 48 1.32 14.82 -37.38
C SER A 48 0.05 15.14 -38.18
N LEU A 49 -0.99 14.32 -38.05
CA LEU A 49 -2.30 14.57 -38.67
C LEU A 49 -2.96 15.82 -38.11
N ALA A 50 -2.94 15.99 -36.79
CA ALA A 50 -3.47 17.19 -36.14
C ALA A 50 -2.74 18.46 -36.60
N ALA A 51 -1.41 18.42 -36.68
CA ALA A 51 -0.61 19.54 -37.18
C ALA A 51 -0.96 19.91 -38.64
N HIS A 52 -1.17 18.91 -39.51
CA HIS A 52 -1.61 19.15 -40.88
C HIS A 52 -2.98 19.82 -40.94
N GLN A 53 -3.96 19.31 -40.20
CA GLN A 53 -5.32 19.86 -40.17
C GLN A 53 -5.35 21.29 -39.62
N ILE A 54 -4.58 21.57 -38.57
CA ILE A 54 -4.46 22.94 -38.01
C ILE A 54 -3.85 23.88 -39.04
N ALA A 55 -2.84 23.45 -39.79
CA ALA A 55 -2.23 24.25 -40.84
C ALA A 55 -3.19 24.54 -42.01
N GLU A 56 -4.06 23.59 -42.37
CA GLU A 56 -5.11 23.80 -43.39
C GLU A 56 -6.19 24.78 -42.91
N ILE A 57 -6.69 24.62 -41.70
CA ILE A 57 -7.69 25.51 -41.11
C ILE A 57 -7.12 26.93 -40.91
N GLY A 58 -5.86 27.04 -40.47
CA GLY A 58 -5.18 28.32 -40.26
C GLY A 58 -5.02 29.12 -41.54
N ARG A 59 -4.77 28.45 -42.67
CA ARG A 59 -4.79 29.08 -43.99
C ARG A 59 -6.18 29.57 -44.38
N ALA A 60 -7.24 28.84 -44.04
CA ALA A 60 -8.61 29.19 -44.40
C ALA A 60 -9.18 30.37 -43.60
N PHE A 61 -8.74 30.59 -42.35
CA PHE A 61 -9.38 31.54 -41.43
C PHE A 61 -8.61 32.86 -41.19
N ARG A 62 -7.29 32.89 -41.39
CA ARG A 62 -6.48 34.04 -40.91
C ARG A 62 -5.20 34.35 -41.71
N ASP A 63 -5.09 33.90 -42.96
CA ASP A 63 -3.85 34.03 -43.78
C ASP A 63 -2.58 33.59 -43.04
N TRP A 64 -2.70 32.56 -42.17
CA TRP A 64 -1.57 32.11 -41.38
C TRP A 64 -0.59 31.34 -42.28
N GLN A 65 0.59 31.91 -42.53
CA GLN A 65 1.63 31.33 -43.39
C GLN A 65 2.39 30.13 -42.79
N ILE A 66 1.91 29.52 -41.71
CA ILE A 66 2.60 28.36 -41.12
C ILE A 66 2.38 27.13 -42.02
N SER A 67 3.38 26.82 -42.84
CA SER A 67 3.45 25.57 -43.60
C SER A 67 4.07 24.47 -42.76
N PHE A 68 3.27 23.50 -42.32
CA PHE A 68 3.78 22.28 -41.73
C PHE A 68 4.04 21.24 -42.82
N GLU A 69 5.30 21.01 -43.14
CA GLU A 69 5.69 19.95 -44.07
C GLU A 69 5.89 18.63 -43.32
N THR A 70 5.18 17.58 -43.74
CA THR A 70 5.35 16.21 -43.24
C THR A 70 6.59 15.58 -43.85
N THR A 71 7.77 16.09 -43.47
CA THR A 71 9.06 15.49 -43.82
C THR A 71 9.38 14.31 -42.88
N PRO A 72 10.14 13.29 -43.33
CA PRO A 72 10.56 12.20 -42.45
C PRO A 72 11.32 12.67 -41.20
N GLN A 73 12.05 13.78 -41.30
CA GLN A 73 12.79 14.39 -40.20
C GLN A 73 11.86 14.96 -39.13
N ASN A 74 10.80 15.67 -39.54
CA ASN A 74 9.81 16.23 -38.62
C ASN A 74 9.04 15.13 -37.90
N ILE A 75 8.66 14.06 -38.62
CA ILE A 75 7.99 12.88 -38.03
C ILE A 75 8.91 12.22 -36.99
N ALA A 76 10.19 12.04 -37.31
CA ALA A 76 11.16 11.48 -36.37
C ALA A 76 11.34 12.36 -35.13
N PHE A 77 11.40 13.69 -35.29
CA PHE A 77 11.50 14.62 -34.17
C PHE A 77 10.27 14.56 -33.25
N ILE A 78 9.06 14.54 -33.82
CA ILE A 78 7.81 14.38 -33.06
C ILE A 78 7.82 13.06 -32.30
N GLY A 79 8.24 11.96 -32.94
CA GLY A 79 8.30 10.66 -32.29
C GLY A 79 9.27 10.61 -31.12
N VAL A 80 10.46 11.20 -31.26
CA VAL A 80 11.45 11.31 -30.17
C VAL A 80 10.93 12.20 -29.05
N ALA A 81 10.32 13.35 -29.37
CA ALA A 81 9.74 14.24 -28.38
C ALA A 81 8.59 13.58 -27.61
N PHE A 82 7.73 12.83 -28.30
CA PHE A 82 6.64 12.10 -27.67
C PHE A 82 7.14 10.96 -26.79
N LEU A 83 8.14 10.20 -27.22
CA LEU A 83 8.81 9.20 -26.39
C LEU A 83 9.45 9.83 -25.15
N ALA A 84 10.12 10.97 -25.29
CA ALA A 84 10.69 11.71 -24.17
C ALA A 84 9.60 12.16 -23.18
N LEU A 85 8.45 12.60 -23.67
CA LEU A 85 7.29 12.97 -22.85
C LEU A 85 6.71 11.76 -22.10
N GLN A 86 6.63 10.59 -22.75
CA GLN A 86 6.22 9.35 -22.07
C GLN A 86 7.18 9.01 -20.92
N LEU A 87 8.48 9.14 -21.15
CA LEU A 87 9.50 8.85 -20.13
C LEU A 87 9.51 9.90 -19.00
N ALA A 88 9.32 11.18 -19.32
CA ALA A 88 9.24 12.24 -18.33
C ALA A 88 7.98 12.12 -17.45
N GLY A 89 6.85 11.75 -18.05
CA GLY A 89 5.59 11.55 -17.33
C GLY A 89 5.61 10.39 -16.34
N LEU A 90 6.54 9.43 -16.49
CA LEU A 90 6.76 8.38 -15.47
C LEU A 90 7.36 8.94 -14.18
N ARG A 91 8.10 10.05 -14.24
CA ARG A 91 8.70 10.66 -13.05
C ARG A 91 7.66 11.40 -12.20
N SER A 92 6.60 11.90 -12.84
CA SER A 92 5.55 12.68 -12.18
C SER A 92 4.33 11.88 -11.75
N ARG A 93 4.18 10.64 -12.23
CA ARG A 93 3.06 9.76 -11.84
C ARG A 93 3.59 8.58 -11.03
N ASN A 94 3.04 8.38 -9.83
CA ASN A 94 3.36 7.23 -8.97
C ASN A 94 3.37 5.93 -9.78
N ALA A 95 4.53 5.28 -9.79
CA ALA A 95 4.83 4.13 -10.66
C ALA A 95 4.15 2.83 -10.17
N ASP A 96 3.42 2.89 -9.05
CA ASP A 96 2.94 1.71 -8.33
C ASP A 96 1.68 1.08 -8.94
N TYR A 97 0.98 1.79 -9.84
CA TYR A 97 -0.22 1.27 -10.51
C TYR A 97 0.02 1.09 -12.01
N ILE A 98 -0.17 -0.13 -12.50
CA ILE A 98 -0.10 -0.46 -13.93
C ILE A 98 -1.30 0.18 -14.66
N PHE A 99 -2.48 0.16 -14.05
CA PHE A 99 -3.72 0.77 -14.56
C PHE A 99 -4.52 1.40 -13.40
N TYR A 100 -4.95 2.64 -13.57
CA TYR A 100 -5.91 3.33 -12.72
C TYR A 100 -7.26 3.35 -13.42
N LEU A 101 -8.15 2.43 -13.06
CA LEU A 101 -9.54 2.50 -13.48
C LEU A 101 -10.30 3.42 -12.50
N PRO A 102 -10.72 4.63 -12.90
CA PRO A 102 -11.56 5.45 -12.04
C PRO A 102 -12.86 4.70 -11.76
N GLN A 103 -13.27 4.65 -10.49
CA GLN A 103 -14.57 4.11 -10.10
C GLN A 103 -15.66 5.10 -10.55
N ALA A 104 -16.04 5.04 -11.83
CA ALA A 104 -17.20 5.78 -12.33
C ALA A 104 -18.48 5.07 -11.87
N ASP A 105 -19.46 5.80 -11.36
CA ASP A 105 -20.76 5.25 -10.95
C ASP A 105 -21.74 5.38 -12.14
N TRP A 106 -21.68 4.41 -13.06
CA TRP A 106 -22.40 4.32 -14.35
C TRP A 106 -23.94 4.42 -14.27
N ARG A 107 -24.49 4.55 -13.06
CA ARG A 107 -25.94 4.62 -12.76
C ARG A 107 -26.44 6.02 -12.44
N SER A 108 -25.58 6.97 -12.14
CA SER A 108 -25.98 8.38 -12.01
C SER A 108 -26.08 9.02 -13.40
N ASN A 109 -27.07 9.89 -13.58
CA ASN A 109 -27.28 10.68 -14.79
C ASN A 109 -26.21 11.80 -14.86
N GLU A 110 -24.95 11.39 -14.93
CA GLU A 110 -23.78 12.24 -14.77
C GLU A 110 -23.37 12.92 -16.07
N SER A 111 -22.85 14.14 -15.92
CA SER A 111 -22.53 15.08 -16.99
C SER A 111 -21.50 14.52 -17.98
N ALA A 112 -21.64 14.84 -19.27
CA ALA A 112 -20.72 14.43 -20.34
C ALA A 112 -19.23 14.68 -20.01
N PHE A 113 -18.94 15.68 -19.16
CA PHE A 113 -17.61 16.01 -18.67
C PHE A 113 -16.94 14.89 -17.86
N GLN A 114 -17.67 14.14 -17.04
CA GLN A 114 -17.09 13.03 -16.26
C GLN A 114 -16.73 11.84 -17.16
N ILE A 115 -17.54 11.57 -18.19
CA ILE A 115 -17.23 10.54 -19.19
C ILE A 115 -15.97 10.91 -19.96
N ILE A 116 -15.85 12.16 -20.39
CA ILE A 116 -14.65 12.68 -21.08
C ILE A 116 -13.42 12.56 -20.19
N ALA A 117 -13.52 12.94 -18.91
CA ALA A 117 -12.43 12.82 -17.96
C ALA A 117 -12.00 11.36 -17.77
N ALA A 118 -12.95 10.43 -17.60
CA ALA A 118 -12.65 9.00 -17.47
C ALA A 118 -11.95 8.44 -18.72
N LEU A 119 -12.44 8.78 -19.92
CA LEU A 119 -11.80 8.40 -21.18
C LEU A 119 -10.38 8.97 -21.31
N TRP A 120 -10.17 10.21 -20.87
CA TRP A 120 -8.84 10.83 -20.83
C TRP A 120 -7.86 10.06 -19.93
N TYR A 121 -8.28 9.64 -18.74
CA TYR A 121 -7.44 8.82 -17.85
C TYR A 121 -7.10 7.45 -18.46
N ILE A 122 -8.08 6.79 -19.09
CA ILE A 122 -7.85 5.51 -19.79
C ILE A 122 -6.85 5.68 -20.93
N LEU A 123 -6.99 6.76 -21.72
CA LEU A 123 -6.06 7.06 -22.80
C LEU A 123 -4.64 7.27 -22.26
N LEU A 124 -4.50 8.06 -21.19
CA LEU A 124 -3.22 8.29 -20.54
C LEU A 124 -2.61 6.98 -20.03
N ASP A 125 -3.39 6.14 -19.34
CA ASP A 125 -2.90 4.85 -18.87
C ASP A 125 -2.44 3.94 -20.00
N LEU A 126 -3.14 3.95 -21.14
CA LEU A 126 -2.71 3.20 -22.32
C LEU A 126 -1.35 3.72 -22.85
N VAL A 127 -1.15 5.04 -22.88
CA VAL A 127 0.11 5.67 -23.30
C VAL A 127 1.26 5.33 -22.34
N TYR A 128 1.02 5.34 -21.03
CA TYR A 128 2.05 5.07 -20.03
C TYR A 128 2.22 3.58 -19.66
N ALA A 129 1.34 2.69 -20.14
CA ALA A 129 1.40 1.26 -19.84
C ALA A 129 2.71 0.60 -20.28
N GLY A 130 3.20 0.95 -21.48
CA GLY A 130 4.44 0.39 -22.03
C GLY A 130 5.65 0.66 -21.14
N PRO A 131 5.97 1.92 -20.83
CA PRO A 131 7.10 2.24 -19.97
C PRO A 131 6.95 1.70 -18.53
N ARG A 132 5.73 1.67 -17.97
CA ARG A 132 5.46 1.04 -16.67
C ARG A 132 5.81 -0.46 -16.66
N LEU A 133 5.48 -1.18 -17.74
CA LEU A 133 5.84 -2.60 -17.88
C LEU A 133 7.37 -2.81 -17.97
N ILE A 134 8.10 -1.86 -18.56
CA ILE A 134 9.57 -1.90 -18.58
C ILE A 134 10.15 -1.73 -17.17
N LEU A 135 9.62 -0.81 -16.37
CA LEU A 135 10.02 -0.64 -14.97
C LEU A 135 9.69 -1.88 -14.14
N PHE A 136 8.49 -2.44 -14.32
CA PHE A 136 8.11 -3.72 -13.69
C PHE A 136 9.09 -4.83 -14.06
N SER A 137 9.47 -4.96 -15.33
CA SER A 137 10.45 -5.94 -15.81
C SER A 137 11.82 -5.76 -15.13
N ARG A 138 12.29 -4.52 -15.01
CA ARG A 138 13.56 -4.19 -14.34
C ARG A 138 13.54 -4.60 -12.86
N GLU A 139 12.44 -4.34 -12.15
CA GLU A 139 12.32 -4.70 -10.74
C GLU A 139 12.30 -6.22 -10.55
N ARG A 140 11.58 -6.95 -11.42
CA ARG A 140 11.61 -8.42 -11.44
C ARG A 140 13.01 -8.97 -11.70
N TRP A 141 13.77 -8.32 -12.56
CA TRP A 141 15.16 -8.67 -12.82
C TRP A 141 16.07 -8.41 -11.62
N ARG A 142 15.84 -7.32 -10.89
CA ARG A 142 16.53 -7.01 -9.63
C ARG A 142 16.25 -8.09 -8.58
N LEU A 143 14.99 -8.43 -8.34
CA LEU A 143 14.60 -9.49 -7.41
C LEU A 143 15.26 -10.83 -7.74
N ARG A 144 15.37 -11.18 -9.04
CA ARG A 144 16.11 -12.38 -9.47
C ARG A 144 17.59 -12.33 -9.07
N LYS A 145 18.24 -11.16 -9.15
CA LYS A 145 19.62 -11.00 -8.68
C LYS A 145 19.70 -11.21 -7.18
N GLU A 146 18.75 -10.68 -6.43
CA GLU A 146 18.72 -10.82 -4.96
C GLU A 146 18.54 -12.28 -4.51
N TYR A 147 17.75 -13.10 -5.22
CA TYR A 147 17.68 -14.55 -4.96
C TYR A 147 19.03 -15.28 -5.11
N ARG A 148 19.99 -14.76 -5.90
CA ARG A 148 21.33 -15.37 -6.02
C ARG A 148 22.23 -15.10 -4.80
N PHE A 149 21.94 -14.05 -4.04
CA PHE A 149 22.70 -13.69 -2.83
C PHE A 149 22.13 -14.32 -1.56
N LEU A 150 21.06 -15.11 -1.69
CA LEU A 150 20.42 -15.73 -0.55
C LEU A 150 21.28 -16.88 -0.02
N ASN A 151 21.79 -16.74 1.20
CA ASN A 151 22.52 -17.81 1.88
C ASN A 151 21.54 -18.91 2.30
N GLN A 152 21.43 -19.92 1.46
CA GLN A 152 20.45 -20.99 1.60
C GLN A 152 20.57 -21.73 2.94
N LEU A 153 21.79 -21.87 3.49
CA LEU A 153 22.03 -22.58 4.74
C LEU A 153 21.48 -21.83 5.95
N VAL A 154 21.77 -20.53 6.04
CA VAL A 154 21.22 -19.67 7.10
C VAL A 154 19.69 -19.61 6.96
N CYS A 155 19.21 -19.56 5.72
CA CYS A 155 17.78 -19.41 5.49
C CYS A 155 16.96 -20.66 5.85
N SER A 156 17.46 -21.85 5.52
CA SER A 156 16.79 -23.09 5.90
C SER A 156 16.75 -23.28 7.42
N ARG A 157 17.82 -22.89 8.13
CA ARG A 157 17.90 -22.98 9.60
C ARG A 157 16.92 -22.04 10.29
N VAL A 158 16.85 -20.78 9.88
CA VAL A 158 15.86 -19.83 10.44
C VAL A 158 14.44 -20.27 10.11
N LEU A 159 14.16 -20.73 8.88
CA LEU A 159 12.85 -21.28 8.53
C LEU A 159 12.49 -22.50 9.38
N TYR A 160 13.46 -23.37 9.68
CA TYR A 160 13.27 -24.51 10.56
C TYR A 160 12.88 -24.06 11.98
N VAL A 161 13.58 -23.10 12.56
CA VAL A 161 13.26 -22.52 13.88
C VAL A 161 11.85 -21.93 13.89
N LEU A 162 11.50 -21.14 12.89
CA LEU A 162 10.17 -20.55 12.76
C LEU A 162 9.08 -21.61 12.60
N HIS A 163 9.37 -22.68 11.84
CA HIS A 163 8.46 -23.81 11.63
C HIS A 163 8.20 -24.59 12.93
N CYS A 164 9.24 -24.81 13.73
CA CYS A 164 9.15 -25.46 15.02
C CYS A 164 8.33 -24.65 16.03
N ARG A 165 8.54 -23.32 16.08
CA ARG A 165 7.87 -22.45 17.06
C ARG A 165 6.40 -22.16 16.71
N ARG A 166 6.05 -22.12 15.41
CA ARG A 166 4.71 -21.73 14.89
C ARG A 166 4.15 -20.42 15.45
N LYS A 167 5.03 -19.59 16.00
CA LYS A 167 4.75 -18.29 16.59
C LYS A 167 5.83 -17.33 16.13
N ARG A 168 5.60 -16.05 16.40
CA ARG A 168 6.63 -15.01 16.25
C ARG A 168 7.86 -15.37 17.09
N VAL A 169 9.05 -15.22 16.52
CA VAL A 169 10.33 -15.37 17.21
C VAL A 169 11.09 -14.04 17.17
N PRO A 170 11.41 -13.42 18.32
CA PRO A 170 12.15 -12.17 18.37
C PRO A 170 13.59 -12.34 17.85
N PHE A 171 14.20 -11.26 17.34
CA PHE A 171 15.57 -11.31 16.80
C PHE A 171 16.61 -11.72 17.84
N THR A 172 16.42 -11.33 19.09
CA THR A 172 17.27 -11.73 20.22
C THR A 172 17.30 -13.25 20.40
N GLU A 173 16.16 -13.90 20.27
CA GLU A 173 16.03 -15.36 20.34
C GLU A 173 16.56 -16.02 19.06
N LEU A 174 16.28 -15.47 17.88
CA LEU A 174 16.80 -15.98 16.61
C LEU A 174 18.32 -15.97 16.56
N LYS A 175 18.97 -14.92 17.07
CA LYS A 175 20.43 -14.80 17.13
C LYS A 175 21.06 -15.82 18.08
N ARG A 176 20.35 -16.20 19.15
CA ARG A 176 20.77 -17.28 20.06
C ARG A 176 20.68 -18.65 19.39
N LEU A 177 19.58 -18.89 18.67
CA LEU A 177 19.31 -20.19 18.02
C LEU A 177 20.08 -20.38 16.72
N VAL A 178 20.38 -19.31 16.01
CA VAL A 178 21.13 -19.29 14.74
C VAL A 178 22.19 -18.19 14.81
N PRO A 179 23.40 -18.47 15.31
CA PRO A 179 24.46 -17.47 15.47
C PRO A 179 24.91 -16.81 14.17
N GLU A 180 24.71 -17.50 13.05
CA GLU A 180 25.02 -17.02 11.69
C GLU A 180 24.02 -15.97 11.18
N PHE A 181 22.87 -15.81 11.85
CA PHE A 181 21.86 -14.82 11.49
C PHE A 181 22.30 -13.41 11.92
N THR A 182 22.38 -12.52 10.94
CA THR A 182 22.67 -11.10 11.13
C THR A 182 21.55 -10.27 10.51
N GLU A 183 21.02 -9.28 11.25
CA GLU A 183 19.91 -8.45 10.79
C GLU A 183 20.28 -7.72 9.48
N ASP A 184 21.48 -7.16 9.39
CA ASP A 184 21.95 -6.38 8.24
C ASP A 184 22.01 -7.16 6.92
N ASN A 185 22.43 -8.44 6.98
CA ASN A 185 22.70 -9.24 5.78
C ASN A 185 21.66 -10.34 5.53
N SER A 186 20.95 -10.80 6.56
CA SER A 186 20.08 -11.98 6.49
C SER A 186 18.59 -11.64 6.50
N LEU A 187 18.20 -10.44 6.95
CA LEU A 187 16.80 -10.03 7.02
C LEU A 187 16.21 -9.75 5.63
N SER A 188 16.89 -8.97 4.79
CA SER A 188 16.39 -8.66 3.44
C SER A 188 16.21 -9.91 2.57
N PRO A 189 17.18 -10.86 2.53
CA PRO A 189 16.97 -12.13 1.82
C PRO A 189 15.84 -12.99 2.40
N MET A 190 15.62 -12.95 3.72
CA MET A 190 14.53 -13.66 4.38
C MET A 190 13.16 -13.19 3.90
N LEU A 191 12.99 -11.89 3.76
CA LEU A 191 11.71 -11.29 3.37
C LEU A 191 11.38 -11.54 1.89
N LEU A 192 12.36 -11.93 1.06
CA LEU A 192 12.10 -12.41 -0.30
C LEU A 192 11.35 -13.75 -0.34
N ILE A 193 11.37 -14.51 0.76
CA ILE A 193 10.65 -15.77 0.87
C ILE A 193 9.20 -15.44 1.20
N ARG A 194 8.32 -15.57 0.20
CA ARG A 194 6.88 -15.32 0.36
C ARG A 194 6.30 -16.08 1.55
N GLY A 195 5.80 -15.32 2.52
CA GLY A 195 5.19 -15.82 3.75
C GLY A 195 6.04 -15.68 5.00
N VAL A 196 7.31 -15.26 4.89
CA VAL A 196 8.09 -14.75 6.02
C VAL A 196 7.71 -13.30 6.25
N MET A 197 7.35 -12.96 7.48
CA MET A 197 6.91 -11.61 7.86
C MET A 197 7.87 -11.03 8.89
N HIS A 198 8.25 -9.77 8.69
CA HIS A 198 8.91 -8.97 9.73
C HIS A 198 7.83 -8.31 10.58
N LEU A 199 7.79 -8.67 11.86
CA LEU A 199 6.91 -8.01 12.83
C LEU A 199 7.74 -6.97 13.57
N GLN A 200 7.36 -5.70 13.43
CA GLN A 200 8.03 -4.54 14.03
C GLN A 200 7.58 -4.22 15.46
N SER A 201 6.55 -4.89 15.99
CA SER A 201 6.09 -4.67 17.36
C SER A 201 7.17 -5.03 18.39
N ASP A 202 7.23 -4.40 19.54
CA ASP A 202 8.26 -4.74 20.53
C ASP A 202 7.97 -6.12 21.17
N PRO A 203 8.90 -7.11 21.21
CA PRO A 203 10.24 -7.14 20.60
C PRO A 203 10.24 -7.53 19.12
N PRO A 204 11.01 -6.85 18.25
CA PRO A 204 11.01 -7.08 16.80
C PRO A 204 11.46 -8.51 16.47
N GLY A 205 10.88 -9.09 15.41
CA GLY A 205 11.14 -10.49 15.09
C GLY A 205 10.50 -10.99 13.80
N LEU A 206 10.66 -12.28 13.53
CA LEU A 206 10.14 -12.94 12.34
C LEU A 206 8.97 -13.87 12.68
N GLY A 207 8.05 -14.00 11.73
CA GLY A 207 6.95 -14.95 11.77
C GLY A 207 6.70 -15.59 10.42
N LEU A 208 5.95 -16.70 10.44
CA LEU A 208 5.43 -17.33 9.23
C LEU A 208 3.95 -17.01 9.11
N ASN A 209 3.49 -16.71 7.90
CA ASN A 209 2.06 -16.65 7.62
C ASN A 209 1.45 -18.06 7.63
N SER A 210 0.12 -18.11 7.72
CA SER A 210 -0.62 -19.38 7.81
C SER A 210 -0.42 -20.28 6.59
N GLU A 211 -0.26 -19.69 5.41
CA GLU A 211 -0.07 -20.40 4.15
C GLU A 211 1.30 -21.09 4.06
N LEU A 212 2.37 -20.38 4.38
CA LEU A 212 3.72 -20.94 4.42
C LEU A 212 3.84 -22.01 5.51
N GLY A 213 3.20 -21.78 6.68
CA GLY A 213 3.12 -22.78 7.74
C GLY A 213 2.43 -24.08 7.30
N LYS A 214 1.35 -24.01 6.51
CA LYS A 214 0.69 -25.20 5.94
C LYS A 214 1.59 -25.93 4.95
N GLN A 215 2.31 -25.18 4.09
CA GLN A 215 3.19 -25.75 3.07
C GLN A 215 4.41 -26.49 3.66
N LEU A 216 4.87 -26.10 4.86
CA LEU A 216 5.93 -26.77 5.60
C LEU A 216 5.42 -27.99 6.41
N GLY A 217 4.10 -28.18 6.50
CA GLY A 217 3.45 -29.36 7.10
C GLY A 217 3.43 -29.37 8.63
N SER A 218 3.46 -30.57 9.23
CA SER A 218 3.55 -30.71 10.68
C SER A 218 4.91 -30.24 11.20
N ALA A 219 4.89 -29.48 12.30
CA ALA A 219 6.11 -29.05 12.99
C ALA A 219 6.81 -30.29 13.56
N PRO A 220 8.10 -30.48 13.29
CA PRO A 220 8.88 -31.49 14.01
C PRO A 220 9.00 -31.09 15.49
N ALA A 221 9.23 -32.07 16.37
CA ALA A 221 9.72 -31.75 17.71
C ALA A 221 11.04 -30.98 17.58
N MET A 222 11.20 -29.89 18.33
CA MET A 222 12.49 -29.22 18.42
C MET A 222 13.54 -30.25 18.86
N PRO A 223 14.70 -30.34 18.19
CA PRO A 223 15.81 -31.11 18.74
C PRO A 223 16.20 -30.49 20.08
N ASP A 224 16.46 -31.33 21.08
CA ASP A 224 17.02 -30.94 22.37
C ASP A 224 18.43 -30.37 22.12
N PHE A 225 18.50 -29.11 21.75
CA PHE A 225 19.73 -28.37 21.93
C PHE A 225 19.79 -27.99 23.40
N ASP A 226 20.80 -28.54 24.09
CA ASP A 226 21.14 -28.19 25.46
C ASP A 226 21.57 -26.72 25.50
N PHE A 227 20.60 -25.85 25.71
CA PHE A 227 20.83 -24.43 25.93
C PHE A 227 20.62 -24.20 27.42
N GLY A 228 21.72 -23.81 28.08
CA GLY A 228 21.81 -23.55 29.51
C GLY A 228 20.71 -22.62 30.07
N PRO A 229 20.68 -22.48 31.40
CA PRO A 229 19.48 -22.17 32.17
C PRO A 229 18.68 -20.97 31.63
N HIS A 230 17.39 -21.21 31.42
CA HIS A 230 16.37 -20.20 31.18
C HIS A 230 16.36 -19.18 32.32
N GLU A 231 16.71 -17.92 32.05
CA GLU A 231 16.25 -16.80 32.88
C GLU A 231 14.78 -16.51 32.55
N PRO A 232 13.87 -16.62 33.52
CA PRO A 232 12.46 -16.31 33.31
C PRO A 232 12.25 -14.80 33.10
N THR A 233 11.49 -14.45 32.07
CA THR A 233 10.96 -13.09 31.89
C THR A 233 9.77 -12.87 32.83
N PRO A 234 9.61 -11.67 33.41
CA PRO A 234 8.61 -11.41 34.43
C PRO A 234 7.24 -11.11 33.80
N SER A 235 6.45 -12.15 33.51
CA SER A 235 4.98 -11.99 33.35
C SER A 235 4.16 -13.28 33.51
N ASP A 236 4.76 -14.39 33.93
CA ASP A 236 4.04 -15.66 34.07
C ASP A 236 3.52 -15.87 35.50
N SER A 237 2.47 -15.15 35.89
CA SER A 237 1.68 -15.49 37.08
C SER A 237 0.51 -16.39 36.65
N THR A 238 0.75 -17.69 36.71
CA THR A 238 -0.28 -18.72 36.60
C THR A 238 -1.01 -18.82 37.95
N GLU A 239 -2.26 -18.35 38.05
CA GLU A 239 -3.14 -18.74 39.15
C GLU A 239 -3.68 -20.17 38.93
N PRO A 240 -3.82 -20.99 39.98
CA PRO A 240 -4.23 -22.38 39.85
C PRO A 240 -5.72 -22.51 39.52
N ARG A 241 -6.01 -23.30 38.48
CA ARG A 241 -7.36 -23.58 38.00
C ARG A 241 -8.05 -24.57 38.96
N ALA A 242 -8.85 -24.06 39.88
CA ALA A 242 -9.68 -24.85 40.78
C ALA A 242 -10.77 -25.65 40.02
N ASP A 243 -11.01 -26.85 40.50
CA ASP A 243 -11.90 -27.88 39.97
C ASP A 243 -13.32 -27.38 39.68
N ARG A 244 -13.85 -27.67 38.48
CA ARG A 244 -15.29 -27.56 38.20
C ARG A 244 -15.90 -28.94 37.98
N LYS A 245 -16.83 -29.28 38.88
CA LYS A 245 -17.73 -30.44 38.80
C LYS A 245 -18.68 -30.35 37.58
N PRO A 246 -19.24 -31.48 37.12
CA PRO A 246 -20.05 -31.54 35.91
C PRO A 246 -21.51 -31.11 36.13
N ASN A 247 -22.03 -30.35 35.16
CA ASN A 247 -23.42 -30.10 34.77
C ASN A 247 -24.54 -30.18 35.82
N GLU A 248 -25.15 -29.02 36.09
CA GLU A 248 -26.58 -28.91 36.40
C GLU A 248 -27.18 -27.81 35.51
N TRP A 249 -27.92 -28.23 34.48
CA TRP A 249 -28.78 -27.33 33.71
C TRP A 249 -30.14 -27.27 34.41
N ARG A 250 -30.41 -26.15 35.09
CA ARG A 250 -31.74 -25.81 35.57
C ARG A 250 -32.29 -24.68 34.69
N ASP A 251 -33.25 -25.04 33.85
CA ASP A 251 -34.09 -24.13 33.09
C ASP A 251 -34.78 -23.13 34.01
N THR A 252 -34.60 -21.84 33.76
CA THR A 252 -35.65 -20.82 33.97
C THR A 252 -35.32 -19.57 33.15
N GLY A 253 -36.31 -19.06 32.42
CA GLY A 253 -36.33 -17.68 31.98
C GLY A 253 -36.01 -17.46 30.50
N SER A 254 -37.07 -17.48 29.70
CA SER A 254 -37.11 -16.85 28.38
C SER A 254 -36.51 -15.44 28.40
N ARG A 255 -35.32 -15.27 27.84
CA ARG A 255 -34.86 -14.00 27.29
C ARG A 255 -34.55 -14.23 25.82
N SER A 256 -35.36 -13.61 24.97
CA SER A 256 -35.14 -13.52 23.54
C SER A 256 -33.70 -13.08 23.26
N SER A 257 -32.91 -13.97 22.68
CA SER A 257 -31.55 -13.67 22.24
C SER A 257 -31.58 -12.49 21.24
N PRO A 258 -30.78 -11.44 21.42
CA PRO A 258 -30.69 -10.38 20.43
C PRO A 258 -30.24 -10.98 19.09
N SER A 259 -31.00 -10.68 18.03
CA SER A 259 -30.72 -11.14 16.68
C SER A 259 -29.26 -10.82 16.31
N SER A 260 -28.49 -11.83 15.92
CA SER A 260 -27.08 -11.66 15.57
C SER A 260 -26.93 -10.59 14.48
N PRO A 261 -26.00 -9.62 14.63
CA PRO A 261 -25.83 -8.56 13.66
C PRO A 261 -25.46 -9.15 12.30
N SER A 262 -26.17 -8.69 11.27
CA SER A 262 -25.94 -9.13 9.90
C SER A 262 -25.04 -8.15 9.18
N PHE A 263 -23.92 -8.63 8.65
CA PHE A 263 -22.90 -7.84 7.97
C PHE A 263 -22.92 -8.11 6.46
N ARG A 264 -22.57 -7.11 5.65
CA ARG A 264 -22.38 -7.25 4.21
C ARG A 264 -20.90 -7.14 3.89
N CYS A 265 -20.34 -8.17 3.26
CA CYS A 265 -18.95 -8.14 2.81
C CYS A 265 -18.71 -6.99 1.83
N THR A 266 -17.60 -6.25 1.98
CA THR A 266 -17.18 -5.19 1.05
C THR A 266 -16.74 -5.76 -0.32
N GLY A 267 -16.15 -6.96 -0.36
CA GLY A 267 -15.76 -7.63 -1.60
C GLY A 267 -16.93 -8.29 -2.35
N CYS A 268 -17.59 -9.28 -1.74
CA CYS A 268 -18.63 -10.07 -2.44
C CYS A 268 -20.06 -9.52 -2.33
N ARG A 269 -20.27 -8.42 -1.58
CA ARG A 269 -21.58 -7.77 -1.32
C ARG A 269 -22.67 -8.69 -0.76
N ARG A 270 -22.34 -9.90 -0.32
CA ARG A 270 -23.28 -10.90 0.22
C ARG A 270 -23.44 -10.71 1.73
N LYS A 271 -24.67 -10.88 2.20
CA LYS A 271 -25.04 -10.72 3.62
C LYS A 271 -24.78 -12.03 4.36
N PHE A 272 -23.97 -12.01 5.41
CA PHE A 272 -23.74 -13.16 6.27
C PHE A 272 -23.82 -12.75 7.75
N ARG A 273 -24.10 -13.72 8.62
CA ARG A 273 -24.30 -13.50 10.05
C ARG A 273 -23.10 -14.03 10.81
N LEU A 274 -22.53 -13.19 11.65
CA LEU A 274 -21.46 -13.58 12.57
C LEU A 274 -22.10 -13.99 13.89
N ARG A 275 -21.75 -15.19 14.38
CA ARG A 275 -22.12 -15.63 15.73
C ARG A 275 -20.99 -15.23 16.67
N ASN A 276 -21.32 -14.75 17.86
CA ASN A 276 -20.37 -14.39 18.92
C ASN A 276 -19.36 -13.29 18.51
N LEU A 277 -19.87 -12.11 18.14
CA LEU A 277 -19.03 -10.94 17.87
C LEU A 277 -18.27 -10.54 19.15
N ARG A 278 -16.94 -10.55 19.10
CA ARG A 278 -16.03 -10.07 20.14
C ARG A 278 -15.03 -9.11 19.50
N ALA A 279 -14.47 -8.20 20.27
CA ALA A 279 -13.40 -7.32 19.78
C ALA A 279 -12.06 -8.07 19.65
N GLY A 280 -11.21 -7.66 18.71
CA GLY A 280 -9.89 -8.23 18.45
C GLY A 280 -9.92 -9.59 17.73
N VAL A 281 -11.06 -9.97 17.16
CA VAL A 281 -11.19 -11.21 16.37
C VAL A 281 -11.00 -10.89 14.89
N VAL A 282 -10.07 -11.61 14.29
CA VAL A 282 -9.86 -11.64 12.84
C VAL A 282 -10.64 -12.81 12.25
N PHE A 283 -11.35 -12.58 11.14
CA PHE A 283 -12.11 -13.61 10.46
C PHE A 283 -12.16 -13.38 8.95
N ASN A 284 -12.39 -14.46 8.19
CA ASN A 284 -12.46 -14.42 6.74
C ASN A 284 -13.91 -14.53 6.26
N CYS A 285 -14.23 -13.88 5.14
CA CYS A 285 -15.52 -14.09 4.48
C CYS A 285 -15.58 -15.51 3.89
N PRO A 286 -16.59 -16.35 4.21
CA PRO A 286 -16.66 -17.73 3.71
C PRO A 286 -16.93 -17.83 2.20
N LEU A 287 -17.23 -16.71 1.52
CA LEU A 287 -17.57 -16.69 0.09
C LEU A 287 -16.47 -16.11 -0.80
N CYS A 288 -15.65 -15.20 -0.29
CA CYS A 288 -14.60 -14.54 -1.07
C CYS A 288 -13.25 -14.48 -0.35
N ASP A 289 -13.15 -15.12 0.81
CA ASP A 289 -11.95 -15.25 1.65
C ASP A 289 -11.29 -13.93 2.10
N GLN A 290 -11.99 -12.81 1.96
CA GLN A 290 -11.52 -11.50 2.38
C GLN A 290 -11.42 -11.40 3.91
N GLU A 291 -10.30 -10.88 4.42
CA GLU A 291 -9.98 -10.78 5.84
C GLU A 291 -10.59 -9.51 6.48
N PHE A 292 -11.24 -9.68 7.63
CA PHE A 292 -11.87 -8.64 8.41
C PHE A 292 -11.40 -8.72 9.86
N GLU A 293 -11.30 -7.56 10.51
CA GLU A 293 -11.00 -7.43 11.93
C GLU A 293 -12.15 -6.74 12.67
N THR A 294 -12.36 -7.12 13.92
CA THR A 294 -13.36 -6.52 14.81
C THR A 294 -12.68 -5.56 15.78
N LEU A 295 -13.08 -4.30 15.76
CA LEU A 295 -12.55 -3.26 16.66
C LEU A 295 -13.64 -2.82 17.64
N ALA A 296 -13.30 -2.62 18.91
CA ALA A 296 -14.19 -1.98 19.87
C ALA A 296 -14.01 -0.47 19.79
N ASP A 297 -15.11 0.25 19.63
CA ASP A 297 -15.15 1.71 19.78
C ASP A 297 -15.04 2.08 21.28
N SER A 298 -14.74 3.34 21.58
CA SER A 298 -14.73 3.95 22.92
C SER A 298 -16.04 3.72 23.71
N GLN A 299 -17.14 3.50 23.00
CA GLN A 299 -18.48 3.20 23.54
C GLN A 299 -18.79 1.70 23.63
N GLY A 300 -17.80 0.82 23.44
CA GLY A 300 -17.97 -0.65 23.49
C GLY A 300 -18.72 -1.25 22.29
N ARG A 301 -18.98 -0.46 21.24
CA ARG A 301 -19.60 -0.94 19.99
C ARG A 301 -18.56 -1.64 19.13
N ILE A 302 -18.86 -2.85 18.69
CA ILE A 302 -17.96 -3.61 17.81
C ILE A 302 -18.18 -3.18 16.36
N ARG A 303 -17.15 -2.63 15.73
CA ARG A 303 -17.10 -2.33 14.29
C ARG A 303 -16.30 -3.42 13.59
N VAL A 304 -16.73 -3.76 12.37
CA VAL A 304 -15.99 -4.66 11.48
C VAL A 304 -15.28 -3.81 10.45
N GLN A 305 -13.96 -3.87 10.41
CA GLN A 305 -13.15 -3.20 9.40
C GLN A 305 -12.47 -4.24 8.52
N GLN A 306 -12.35 -3.94 7.23
CA GLN A 306 -11.56 -4.79 6.34
C GLN A 306 -10.08 -4.62 6.68
N ARG A 307 -9.36 -5.73 6.87
CA ARG A 307 -7.92 -5.70 7.06
C ARG A 307 -7.29 -5.49 5.69
N SER A 308 -6.93 -4.26 5.36
CA SER A 308 -6.19 -3.94 4.14
C SER A 308 -4.80 -4.57 4.24
N GLU A 309 -4.43 -5.39 3.26
CA GLU A 309 -3.11 -6.01 3.14
C GLU A 309 -2.04 -5.02 2.62
N TYR A 310 -2.34 -3.72 2.58
CA TYR A 310 -1.48 -2.70 2.03
C TYR A 310 -1.07 -1.69 3.12
N TYR A 311 0.11 -1.92 3.70
CA TYR A 311 0.86 -0.95 4.49
C TYR A 311 1.80 -0.23 3.52
N ASP A 312 1.50 1.03 3.22
CA ASP A 312 2.34 1.94 2.44
C ASP A 312 3.12 2.84 3.41
N PRO A 313 4.41 2.54 3.68
CA PRO A 313 5.22 3.36 4.57
C PRO A 313 5.56 4.74 3.98
N THR A 314 5.28 5.00 2.69
CA THR A 314 5.52 6.33 2.09
C THR A 314 4.35 7.29 2.26
N ALA A 315 3.11 6.79 2.31
CA ALA A 315 1.94 7.59 2.62
C ALA A 315 2.03 8.23 4.02
N ASP A 316 2.53 7.51 5.04
CA ASP A 316 2.67 8.06 6.40
C ASP A 316 3.82 9.09 6.50
N ILE A 317 4.84 9.01 5.64
CA ILE A 317 5.96 9.97 5.59
C ILE A 317 5.54 11.26 4.86
N GLU A 318 4.79 11.17 3.76
CA GLU A 318 4.25 12.35 3.07
C GLU A 318 3.11 13.01 3.86
N LEU A 319 2.22 12.20 4.45
CA LEU A 319 1.14 12.65 5.33
C LEU A 319 1.67 13.31 6.60
N SER A 320 2.75 12.80 7.19
CA SER A 320 3.41 13.45 8.33
C SER A 320 4.10 14.75 7.92
N GLY A 321 4.63 14.85 6.69
CA GLY A 321 5.20 16.09 6.14
C GLY A 321 4.15 17.20 5.95
N GLU A 322 3.03 16.88 5.32
CA GLU A 322 1.92 17.83 5.09
C GLU A 322 1.27 18.27 6.41
N LEU A 323 1.03 17.34 7.34
CA LEU A 323 0.53 17.68 8.68
C LEU A 323 1.53 18.53 9.45
N THR A 324 2.83 18.20 9.39
CA THR A 324 3.87 19.02 10.05
C THR A 324 3.87 20.45 9.49
N ASN A 325 3.73 20.61 8.17
CA ASN A 325 3.62 21.93 7.55
C ASN A 325 2.35 22.68 8.03
N ALA A 326 1.20 22.01 8.14
CA ALA A 326 -0.02 22.63 8.67
C ALA A 326 0.14 23.10 10.12
N TYR A 327 0.78 22.31 10.99
CA TYR A 327 1.09 22.73 12.36
C TYR A 327 2.05 23.92 12.39
N LEU A 328 3.07 23.94 11.51
CA LEU A 328 3.99 25.07 11.36
C LEU A 328 3.31 26.35 10.88
N THR A 329 2.36 26.25 9.94
CA THR A 329 1.56 27.40 9.46
C THR A 329 0.74 28.03 10.59
N LEU A 330 0.25 27.23 11.55
CA LEU A 330 -0.41 27.72 12.76
C LEU A 330 0.57 28.11 13.89
N GLY A 331 1.87 27.90 13.70
CA GLY A 331 2.93 28.18 14.67
C GLY A 331 2.91 27.24 15.88
N LEU A 332 2.53 25.98 15.67
CA LEU A 332 2.41 24.95 16.70
C LEU A 332 3.35 23.75 16.44
N PRO A 333 3.77 23.02 17.48
CA PRO A 333 4.44 21.74 17.31
C PRO A 333 3.48 20.66 16.77
N PRO A 334 3.98 19.65 16.05
CA PRO A 334 3.15 18.59 15.44
C PRO A 334 2.42 17.69 16.46
N ASN A 335 2.71 17.83 17.76
CA ASN A 335 2.06 17.12 18.86
C ASN A 335 1.08 18.00 19.66
N SER A 336 0.71 19.17 19.15
CA SER A 336 -0.23 20.08 19.84
C SER A 336 -1.64 19.52 19.93
N SER A 337 -2.32 19.81 21.05
CA SER A 337 -3.68 19.33 21.29
C SER A 337 -4.72 20.05 20.40
N PRO A 338 -5.88 19.44 20.12
CA PRO A 338 -6.95 20.08 19.33
C PRO A 338 -7.43 21.43 19.90
N ASP A 339 -7.35 21.60 21.21
CA ASP A 339 -7.72 22.85 21.88
C ASP A 339 -6.69 23.97 21.65
N GLU A 340 -5.41 23.62 21.59
CA GLU A 340 -4.33 24.55 21.21
C GLU A 340 -4.44 24.98 19.75
N VAL A 341 -4.76 24.04 18.85
CA VAL A 341 -5.00 24.32 17.43
C VAL A 341 -6.15 25.31 17.24
N LYS A 342 -7.28 25.10 17.91
CA LYS A 342 -8.42 26.04 17.91
C LYS A 342 -8.07 27.41 18.50
N LYS A 343 -7.17 27.46 19.47
CA LYS A 343 -6.72 28.72 20.08
C LYS A 343 -5.80 29.49 19.13
N ALA A 344 -4.86 28.82 18.48
CA ALA A 344 -3.95 29.41 17.51
C ALA A 344 -4.71 29.93 16.28
N TYR A 345 -5.65 29.14 15.75
CA TYR A 345 -6.53 29.54 14.65
C TYR A 345 -7.30 30.83 14.96
N ARG A 346 -7.98 30.90 16.11
CA ARG A 346 -8.73 32.09 16.52
C ARG A 346 -7.84 33.32 16.68
N ARG A 347 -6.60 33.16 17.15
CA ARG A 347 -5.63 34.25 17.27
C ARG A 347 -5.24 34.76 15.88
N LEU A 348 -4.85 33.87 14.97
CA LEU A 348 -4.39 34.23 13.62
C LEU A 348 -5.52 34.80 12.76
N MET A 349 -6.74 34.25 12.84
CA MET A 349 -7.88 34.80 12.12
C MET A 349 -8.32 36.16 12.65
N LYS A 350 -8.06 36.49 13.91
CA LYS A 350 -8.32 37.84 14.44
C LYS A 350 -7.33 38.88 13.89
N GLU A 351 -6.12 38.43 13.57
CA GLU A 351 -5.04 39.27 13.03
C GLU A 351 -5.17 39.47 11.52
N PHE A 352 -5.49 38.39 10.79
CA PHE A 352 -5.50 38.38 9.32
C PHE A 352 -6.91 38.38 8.71
N HIS A 353 -7.99 38.57 9.48
CA HIS A 353 -9.38 38.51 8.97
C HIS A 353 -9.55 39.38 7.70
N PRO A 354 -10.26 38.91 6.65
CA PRO A 354 -10.48 39.68 5.43
C PRO A 354 -11.12 41.06 5.69
N ASP A 355 -11.91 41.19 6.76
CA ASP A 355 -12.51 42.48 7.17
C ASP A 355 -11.48 43.50 7.69
N MET A 356 -10.35 43.04 8.25
CA MET A 356 -9.27 43.92 8.70
C MET A 356 -8.46 44.48 7.53
N ALA A 357 -8.54 43.84 6.36
CA ALA A 357 -7.89 44.28 5.13
C ALA A 357 -8.68 45.38 4.39
N ALA A 358 -9.86 45.80 4.87
CA ALA A 358 -10.69 46.78 4.15
C ALA A 358 -10.05 48.18 4.01
N ASN A 359 -9.12 48.54 4.91
CA ASN A 359 -8.47 49.85 4.98
C ASN A 359 -6.98 49.83 4.57
N LEU A 360 -6.47 48.72 4.03
CA LEU A 360 -5.07 48.54 3.65
C LEU A 360 -4.83 48.82 2.16
N SER A 361 -3.56 49.00 1.77
CA SER A 361 -3.18 49.15 0.36
C SER A 361 -3.43 47.86 -0.42
N GLU A 362 -3.61 47.95 -1.75
CA GLU A 362 -3.96 46.79 -2.59
C GLU A 362 -3.01 45.59 -2.41
N HIS A 363 -1.71 45.85 -2.29
CA HIS A 363 -0.69 44.82 -2.06
C HIS A 363 -0.86 44.14 -0.69
N GLU A 364 -1.10 44.92 0.37
CA GLU A 364 -1.33 44.38 1.72
C GLU A 364 -2.65 43.61 1.80
N ARG A 365 -3.66 43.99 1.01
CA ARG A 365 -4.93 43.25 0.92
C ARG A 365 -4.76 41.86 0.32
N GLU A 366 -3.92 41.75 -0.70
CA GLU A 366 -3.59 40.48 -1.34
C GLU A 366 -2.85 39.55 -0.36
N GLU A 367 -1.82 40.06 0.33
CA GLU A 367 -1.07 39.31 1.34
C GLU A 367 -1.95 38.85 2.51
N PHE A 368 -2.86 39.70 3.00
CA PHE A 368 -3.82 39.33 4.04
C PHE A 368 -4.78 38.23 3.58
N GLY A 369 -5.21 38.31 2.32
CA GLY A 369 -6.08 37.30 1.70
C GLY A 369 -5.39 35.94 1.55
N GLU A 370 -4.12 35.94 1.13
CA GLU A 370 -3.33 34.70 1.00
C GLU A 370 -3.06 34.07 2.37
N ARG A 371 -2.58 34.85 3.35
CA ARG A 371 -2.40 34.41 4.74
C ARG A 371 -3.67 33.81 5.34
N SER A 372 -4.81 34.47 5.14
CA SER A 372 -6.11 33.96 5.61
C SER A 372 -6.48 32.61 5.01
N LYS A 373 -6.21 32.41 3.71
CA LYS A 373 -6.47 31.14 3.04
C LYS A 373 -5.59 30.03 3.59
N GLU A 374 -4.30 30.30 3.76
CA GLU A 374 -3.34 29.34 4.34
C GLU A 374 -3.72 28.92 5.76
N ILE A 375 -4.14 29.88 6.61
CA ILE A 375 -4.58 29.61 7.99
C ILE A 375 -5.84 28.72 8.01
N ASN A 376 -6.81 29.00 7.14
CA ASN A 376 -8.05 28.21 7.05
C ASN A 376 -7.77 26.79 6.53
N GLN A 377 -6.88 26.65 5.55
CA GLN A 377 -6.48 25.36 5.00
C GLN A 377 -5.75 24.52 6.07
N ALA A 378 -4.75 25.09 6.74
CA ALA A 378 -4.01 24.40 7.80
C ALA A 378 -4.92 23.93 8.96
N TYR A 379 -5.89 24.75 9.36
CA TYR A 379 -6.87 24.37 10.38
C TYR A 379 -7.80 23.23 9.92
N ALA A 380 -8.25 23.27 8.65
CA ALA A 380 -9.07 22.22 8.07
C ALA A 380 -8.31 20.89 7.95
N ASP A 381 -7.03 20.94 7.59
CA ASP A 381 -6.20 19.74 7.44
C ASP A 381 -5.93 19.02 8.78
N ILE A 382 -5.86 19.77 9.88
CA ILE A 382 -5.63 19.23 11.24
C ILE A 382 -6.93 18.70 11.89
N ILE A 383 -8.07 19.38 11.72
CA ILE A 383 -9.34 19.02 12.39
C ILE A 383 -10.29 18.18 11.52
N GLY A 384 -10.16 18.27 10.19
CA GLY A 384 -11.02 17.58 9.23
C GLY A 384 -10.73 16.09 9.04
N LYS A 385 -9.75 15.52 9.75
CA LYS A 385 -9.37 14.11 9.69
C LYS A 385 -9.67 13.36 10.99
#